data_AF-A0A3P7LEG8-F1
#
_entry.id   AF-A0A3P7LEG8-F1
#
_cell.length_a   1.000
_cell.length_b   1.000
_cell.length_c   1.000
_cell.angle_alpha   90.00
_cell.angle_beta   90.00
_cell.angle_gamma   90.00
#
_symmetry.space_group_name_H-M   'P 1'
#
loop_
_entity.id
_entity.type
_entity.pdbx_description
1 polymer ?
#
loop_
_entity_poly.entity_id
_entity_poly.type
_entity_poly.pdbx_seq_one_letter_code
_entity_poly.pdbx_strand_id
1 'polypeptide(L)'
;MIKLESTSGAGGGARVNAEGQDSLESFQECCDDLQRSAECLYAQAEKPFSPEQEKMEQKMAQEISQNLAYLWHCLQFGLVRQVADFFTDLMGPIKHLQEVACPPPGEPVNEEAYRIASDTFLVGLLSSAIIAFSLLSIMTPKLVWCMGGQVSLAGQAVVSARRTGASSQLLSAASDHLDLVKRHWTDCAERTRNLVDEAVDANAFIKAQESRILQDTERTEDSVDQRCPTTVVNSTTSIALRANRVLQVAIKETENSEDAVYVDRVNEAVQRLRSSKCFIAPCPCLFPPAIVSYSARDGV
;
A
#
# COMPACT_ATOMS: atom_id res chain seq x y z
N MET A 1 -4.80 -14.11 -17.66
CA MET A 1 -5.21 -12.75 -18.09
C MET A 1 -5.90 -12.06 -16.94
N ILE A 2 -5.18 -11.19 -16.23
CA ILE A 2 -5.78 -10.33 -15.21
C ILE A 2 -6.41 -9.16 -15.96
N LYS A 3 -7.75 -9.09 -15.95
CA LYS A 3 -8.49 -7.92 -16.44
C LYS A 3 -8.31 -6.82 -15.39
N LEU A 4 -7.49 -5.82 -15.68
CA LEU A 4 -7.50 -4.55 -14.96
C LEU A 4 -8.72 -3.79 -15.45
N GLU A 5 -9.83 -3.86 -14.70
CA GLU A 5 -11.01 -3.02 -14.99
C GLU A 5 -10.75 -1.59 -14.53
N SER A 6 -10.85 -0.66 -15.48
CA SER A 6 -10.87 0.78 -15.24
C SER A 6 -12.14 1.17 -14.49
N THR A 7 -12.01 1.61 -13.24
CA THR A 7 -13.08 2.34 -12.56
C THR A 7 -13.08 3.78 -13.03
N SER A 8 -14.00 4.07 -13.97
CA SER A 8 -14.35 5.42 -14.41
C SER A 8 -15.02 6.19 -13.26
N GLY A 9 -14.34 7.22 -12.77
CA GLY A 9 -14.91 8.27 -11.92
C GLY A 9 -14.72 9.61 -12.61
N ALA A 10 -15.82 10.19 -13.11
CA ALA A 10 -15.85 11.45 -13.83
C ALA A 10 -15.58 12.65 -12.90
N GLY A 11 -14.70 13.55 -13.32
CA GLY A 11 -14.47 14.86 -12.70
C GLY A 11 -13.18 15.49 -13.24
N GLY A 12 -13.32 16.36 -14.25
CA GLY A 12 -12.20 16.87 -15.05
C GLY A 12 -11.21 17.78 -14.31
N GLY A 13 -9.95 17.68 -14.70
CA GLY A 13 -8.83 18.53 -14.31
C GLY A 13 -7.57 18.00 -15.00
N ALA A 14 -6.96 18.82 -15.84
CA ALA A 14 -5.98 18.40 -16.83
C ALA A 14 -4.59 18.08 -16.25
N ARG A 15 -3.92 17.13 -16.91
CA ARG A 15 -2.46 16.93 -16.96
C ARG A 15 -1.74 16.54 -15.66
N VAL A 16 -1.85 15.28 -15.28
CA VAL A 16 -0.71 14.52 -14.72
C VAL A 16 -0.84 13.07 -15.17
N ASN A 17 0.07 12.60 -16.04
CA ASN A 17 0.54 11.20 -16.13
C ASN A 17 1.41 11.01 -17.38
N ALA A 18 2.67 11.47 -17.33
CA ALA A 18 3.68 11.08 -18.31
C ALA A 18 4.36 9.74 -17.97
N GLU A 19 4.11 9.16 -16.79
CA GLU A 19 4.79 7.91 -16.35
C GLU A 19 3.86 6.71 -16.18
N GLY A 20 2.52 6.91 -16.22
CA GLY A 20 1.55 5.85 -15.90
C GLY A 20 0.63 5.42 -17.06
N GLN A 21 0.43 6.27 -18.07
CA GLN A 21 -0.43 5.96 -19.23
C GLN A 21 0.39 5.51 -20.44
N ASP A 22 1.55 6.14 -20.68
CA ASP A 22 2.55 5.64 -21.66
C ASP A 22 3.01 4.21 -21.32
N SER A 23 3.00 3.83 -20.04
CA SER A 23 3.47 2.52 -19.60
C SER A 23 2.49 1.37 -19.88
N LEU A 24 1.17 1.61 -19.92
CA LEU A 24 0.20 0.52 -20.12
C LEU A 24 0.09 0.14 -21.60
N GLU A 25 0.06 1.13 -22.48
CA GLU A 25 0.09 0.90 -23.93
C GLU A 25 1.40 0.22 -24.34
N SER A 26 2.54 0.72 -23.84
CA SER A 26 3.85 0.08 -24.08
C SER A 26 3.95 -1.35 -23.50
N PHE A 27 3.31 -1.60 -22.35
CA PHE A 27 3.26 -2.95 -21.76
C PHE A 27 2.43 -3.91 -22.62
N GLN A 28 1.28 -3.44 -23.12
CA GLN A 28 0.43 -4.22 -24.01
C GLN A 28 1.13 -4.50 -25.34
N GLU A 29 1.77 -3.49 -25.93
CA GLU A 29 2.55 -3.65 -27.16
C GLU A 29 3.66 -4.69 -27.00
N CYS A 30 4.40 -4.66 -25.87
CA CYS A 30 5.42 -5.66 -25.58
C CYS A 30 4.85 -7.08 -25.39
N CYS A 31 3.64 -7.21 -24.81
CA CYS A 31 2.94 -8.49 -24.75
C CYS A 31 2.62 -9.02 -26.16
N ASP A 32 2.12 -8.15 -27.03
CA ASP A 32 1.76 -8.50 -28.40
C ASP A 32 3.01 -8.84 -29.24
N ASP A 33 4.12 -8.11 -29.04
CA ASP A 33 5.42 -8.40 -29.65
C ASP A 33 5.97 -9.75 -29.17
N LEU A 34 5.93 -10.02 -27.87
CA LEU A 34 6.36 -11.29 -27.29
C LEU A 34 5.56 -12.46 -27.88
N GLN A 35 4.24 -12.31 -27.99
CA GLN A 35 3.38 -13.33 -28.59
C GLN A 35 3.75 -13.57 -30.05
N ARG A 36 3.91 -12.50 -30.85
CA ARG A 36 4.31 -12.60 -32.26
C ARG A 36 5.67 -13.29 -32.43
N SER A 37 6.68 -12.91 -31.65
CA SER A 37 8.02 -13.52 -31.72
C SER A 37 8.00 -14.99 -31.28
N ALA A 38 7.20 -15.34 -30.27
CA ALA A 38 7.05 -16.72 -29.82
C ALA A 38 6.35 -17.62 -30.87
N GLU A 39 5.27 -17.13 -31.49
CA GLU A 39 4.58 -17.83 -32.57
C GLU A 39 5.50 -18.03 -33.79
N CYS A 40 6.26 -17.00 -34.18
CA CYS A 40 7.26 -17.12 -35.25
C CYS A 40 8.36 -18.14 -34.90
N LEU A 41 8.87 -18.14 -33.68
CA LEU A 41 9.88 -19.11 -33.24
C LEU A 41 9.34 -20.54 -33.28
N TYR A 42 8.12 -20.76 -32.79
CA TYR A 42 7.45 -22.05 -32.83
C TYR A 42 7.28 -22.56 -34.27
N ALA A 43 6.84 -21.70 -35.19
CA ALA A 43 6.67 -22.04 -36.61
C ALA A 43 8.00 -22.34 -37.35
N GLN A 44 9.13 -21.85 -36.85
CA GLN A 44 10.45 -22.16 -37.41
C GLN A 44 11.03 -23.47 -36.88
N ALA A 45 10.70 -23.83 -35.63
CA ALA A 45 11.17 -25.06 -34.99
C ALA A 45 10.68 -26.35 -35.70
N GLU A 46 9.61 -26.28 -36.49
CA GLU A 46 9.10 -27.41 -37.28
C GLU A 46 9.83 -27.64 -38.62
N LYS A 47 10.71 -26.70 -39.03
CA LYS A 47 11.36 -26.76 -40.35
C LYS A 47 12.72 -27.50 -40.28
N PRO A 48 13.16 -28.13 -41.38
CA PRO A 48 14.44 -28.84 -41.43
C PRO A 48 15.61 -27.88 -41.23
N PHE A 49 16.66 -28.34 -40.53
CA PHE A 49 17.80 -27.54 -40.09
C PHE A 49 18.58 -26.83 -41.22
N SER A 50 18.84 -25.54 -41.04
CA SER A 50 19.73 -24.70 -41.86
C SER A 50 20.53 -23.73 -40.98
N PRO A 51 21.81 -23.44 -41.30
CA PRO A 51 22.61 -22.45 -40.57
C PRO A 51 22.04 -21.01 -40.63
N GLU A 52 21.20 -20.69 -41.61
CA GLU A 52 20.47 -19.42 -41.66
C GLU A 52 19.29 -19.40 -40.68
N GLN A 53 18.63 -20.55 -40.47
CA GLN A 53 17.56 -20.69 -39.48
C GLN A 53 18.08 -20.60 -38.07
N GLU A 54 19.24 -21.21 -37.78
CA GLU A 54 19.87 -21.12 -36.45
C GLU A 54 20.12 -19.66 -36.04
N LYS A 55 20.62 -18.82 -36.96
CA LYS A 55 20.81 -17.38 -36.70
C LYS A 55 19.49 -16.64 -36.46
N MET A 56 18.44 -16.99 -37.21
CA MET A 56 17.12 -16.38 -37.08
C MET A 56 16.43 -16.79 -35.77
N GLU A 57 16.56 -18.06 -35.38
CA GLU A 57 16.09 -18.59 -34.09
C GLU A 57 16.80 -17.91 -32.91
N GLN A 58 18.13 -17.77 -32.98
CA GLN A 58 18.89 -17.03 -31.97
C GLN A 58 18.43 -15.58 -31.85
N LYS A 59 18.17 -14.91 -32.97
CA LYS A 59 17.65 -13.53 -32.96
C LYS A 59 16.27 -13.45 -32.30
N MET A 60 15.33 -14.33 -32.68
CA MET A 60 13.99 -14.36 -32.07
C MET A 60 14.04 -14.72 -30.58
N ALA A 61 14.91 -15.64 -30.17
CA ALA A 61 15.11 -15.98 -28.76
C ALA A 61 15.66 -14.78 -27.96
N GLN A 62 16.56 -14.00 -28.55
CA GLN A 62 17.04 -12.76 -27.93
C GLN A 62 15.92 -11.72 -27.80
N GLU A 63 15.10 -11.52 -28.84
CA GLU A 63 13.94 -10.61 -28.80
C GLU A 63 12.92 -11.04 -27.71
N ILE A 64 12.59 -12.33 -27.64
CA ILE A 64 11.72 -12.90 -26.58
C ILE A 64 12.32 -12.63 -25.20
N SER A 65 13.63 -12.88 -25.02
CA SER A 65 14.30 -12.64 -23.74
C SER A 65 14.27 -11.16 -23.34
N GLN A 66 14.44 -10.24 -24.28
CA GLN A 66 14.38 -8.80 -24.02
C GLN A 66 12.97 -8.36 -23.64
N ASN A 67 11.95 -8.84 -24.36
CA ASN A 67 10.56 -8.56 -24.05
C ASN A 67 10.16 -9.10 -22.68
N LEU A 68 10.55 -10.33 -22.35
CA LEU A 68 10.31 -10.90 -21.02
C LEU A 68 10.97 -10.10 -19.90
N ALA A 69 12.21 -9.63 -20.11
CA ALA A 69 12.91 -8.79 -19.14
C ALA A 69 12.18 -7.45 -18.93
N TYR A 70 11.68 -6.84 -20.00
CA TYR A 70 10.89 -5.61 -19.91
C TYR A 70 9.55 -5.84 -19.18
N LEU A 71 8.79 -6.88 -19.56
CA LEU A 71 7.53 -7.21 -18.90
C LEU A 71 7.73 -7.51 -17.42
N TRP A 72 8.79 -8.25 -17.07
CA TRP A 72 9.16 -8.48 -15.68
C TRP A 72 9.42 -7.17 -14.93
N HIS A 73 10.18 -6.25 -15.52
CA HIS A 73 10.45 -4.94 -14.94
C HIS A 73 9.17 -4.14 -14.71
N CYS A 74 8.26 -4.10 -15.69
CA CYS A 74 6.96 -3.43 -15.56
C CYS A 74 6.09 -4.04 -14.46
N LEU A 75 6.04 -5.38 -14.36
CA LEU A 75 5.28 -6.07 -13.32
C LEU A 75 5.86 -5.78 -11.93
N GLN A 76 7.18 -5.87 -11.77
CA GLN A 76 7.86 -5.57 -10.52
C GLN A 76 7.62 -4.11 -10.10
N PHE A 77 7.79 -3.17 -11.03
CA PHE A 77 7.55 -1.75 -10.78
C PHE A 77 6.08 -1.47 -10.42
N GLY A 78 5.13 -2.09 -11.13
CA GLY A 78 3.70 -1.99 -10.85
C GLY A 78 3.33 -2.54 -9.47
N LEU A 79 3.93 -3.65 -9.05
CA LEU A 79 3.74 -4.21 -7.71
C LEU A 79 4.29 -3.29 -6.62
N VAL A 80 5.51 -2.74 -6.81
CA VAL A 80 6.10 -1.80 -5.84
C VAL A 80 5.21 -0.56 -5.66
N ARG A 81 4.65 -0.01 -6.76
CA ARG A 81 3.71 1.12 -6.70
C ARG A 81 2.44 0.77 -5.92
N GLN A 82 1.88 -0.42 -6.16
CA GLN A 82 0.73 -0.89 -5.40
C GLN A 82 1.05 -1.06 -3.91
N VAL A 83 2.24 -1.58 -3.57
CA VAL A 83 2.70 -1.63 -2.16
C VAL A 83 2.78 -0.22 -1.58
N ALA A 84 3.34 0.73 -2.32
CA ALA A 84 3.40 2.14 -1.89
C ALA A 84 2.01 2.78 -1.69
N ASP A 85 0.97 2.30 -2.37
CA ASP A 85 -0.38 2.82 -2.18
C ASP A 85 -1.12 2.13 -1.02
N PHE A 86 -1.12 0.81 -0.96
CA PHE A 86 -1.96 0.05 -0.03
C PHE A 86 -1.30 -0.24 1.31
N PHE A 87 0.04 -0.25 1.40
CA PHE A 87 0.77 -0.50 2.65
C PHE A 87 1.26 0.77 3.34
N THR A 88 0.84 1.94 2.86
CA THR A 88 1.14 3.22 3.52
C THR A 88 0.34 3.40 4.80
N ASP A 89 -0.97 3.14 4.76
CA ASP A 89 -1.84 3.22 5.93
C ASP A 89 -2.73 1.98 6.06
N LEU A 90 -2.33 1.06 6.94
CA LEU A 90 -3.17 -0.10 7.28
C LEU A 90 -4.06 0.17 8.50
N MET A 91 -3.85 1.29 9.21
CA MET A 91 -4.43 1.53 10.53
C MET A 91 -5.55 2.56 10.51
N GLY A 92 -5.49 3.54 9.61
CA GLY A 92 -6.53 4.56 9.46
C GLY A 92 -7.92 3.97 9.19
N PRO A 93 -8.09 3.04 8.23
CA PRO A 93 -9.41 2.47 7.94
C PRO A 93 -10.08 1.79 9.14
N ILE A 94 -9.31 1.04 9.95
CA ILE A 94 -9.85 0.37 11.13
C ILE A 94 -10.09 1.33 12.30
N LYS A 95 -9.30 2.40 12.44
CA LYS A 95 -9.54 3.48 13.40
C LYS A 95 -10.82 4.22 13.05
N HIS A 96 -10.99 4.59 11.79
CA HIS A 96 -12.21 5.24 11.30
C HIS A 96 -13.44 4.36 11.54
N LEU A 97 -13.35 3.07 11.24
CA LEU A 97 -14.41 2.11 11.53
C LEU A 97 -14.80 2.10 13.02
N GLN A 98 -13.81 2.12 13.91
CA GLN A 98 -14.03 2.18 15.36
C GLN A 98 -14.66 3.51 15.80
N GLU A 99 -14.17 4.64 15.28
CA GLU A 99 -14.70 5.97 15.60
C GLU A 99 -16.18 6.08 15.23
N VAL A 100 -16.57 5.54 14.08
CA VAL A 100 -17.96 5.53 13.62
C VAL A 100 -18.82 4.53 14.41
N ALA A 101 -18.24 3.40 14.86
CA ALA A 101 -18.93 2.46 15.74
C ALA A 101 -19.14 3.01 17.16
N CYS A 102 -18.18 3.81 17.63
CA CYS A 102 -18.10 4.33 18.98
C CYS A 102 -18.01 5.87 18.99
N PRO A 103 -19.04 6.59 18.51
CA PRO A 103 -19.01 8.05 18.50
C PRO A 103 -18.95 8.61 19.93
N PRO A 104 -18.47 9.85 20.09
CA PRO A 104 -18.40 10.54 21.37
C PRO A 104 -19.74 10.54 22.14
N PRO A 105 -19.71 10.62 23.48
CA PRO A 105 -20.92 10.70 24.28
C PRO A 105 -21.81 11.88 23.85
N GLY A 106 -23.07 11.60 23.52
CA GLY A 106 -24.05 12.61 23.09
C GLY A 106 -24.30 12.65 21.59
N GLU A 107 -23.47 11.98 20.78
CA GLU A 107 -23.73 11.82 19.35
C GLU A 107 -24.51 10.53 19.05
N PRO A 108 -25.52 10.58 18.16
CA PRO A 108 -26.24 9.39 17.75
C PRO A 108 -25.37 8.49 16.87
N VAL A 109 -25.59 7.18 16.97
CA VAL A 109 -24.93 6.22 16.08
C VAL A 109 -25.49 6.34 14.67
N ASN A 110 -24.61 6.44 13.68
CA ASN A 110 -24.95 6.53 12.27
C ASN A 110 -24.62 5.21 11.57
N GLU A 111 -25.65 4.37 11.35
CA GLU A 111 -25.50 3.06 10.70
C GLU A 111 -25.00 3.16 9.25
N GLU A 112 -25.41 4.20 8.52
CA GLU A 112 -25.00 4.38 7.13
C GLU A 112 -23.52 4.79 7.04
N ALA A 113 -23.08 5.68 7.93
CA ALA A 113 -21.66 5.99 8.04
C ALA A 113 -20.84 4.74 8.40
N TYR A 114 -21.36 3.89 9.30
CA TYR A 114 -20.68 2.66 9.67
C TYR A 114 -20.58 1.68 8.49
N ARG A 115 -21.66 1.54 7.72
CA ARG A 115 -21.70 0.71 6.52
C ARG A 115 -20.66 1.17 5.49
N ILE A 116 -20.59 2.48 5.21
CA ILE A 116 -19.60 3.06 4.29
C ILE A 116 -18.17 2.83 4.79
N ALA A 117 -17.92 3.05 6.09
CA ALA A 117 -16.61 2.80 6.70
C ALA A 117 -16.21 1.32 6.63
N SER A 118 -17.16 0.41 6.86
CA SER A 118 -16.97 -1.04 6.74
C SER A 118 -16.63 -1.46 5.31
N ASP A 119 -17.39 -0.98 4.32
CA ASP A 119 -17.14 -1.28 2.91
C ASP A 119 -15.76 -0.78 2.49
N THR A 120 -15.41 0.45 2.87
CA THR A 120 -14.08 1.05 2.60
C THR A 120 -12.96 0.22 3.21
N PHE A 121 -13.11 -0.20 4.46
CA PHE A 121 -12.16 -1.07 5.16
C PHE A 121 -11.98 -2.40 4.41
N LEU A 122 -13.06 -3.13 4.11
CA LEU A 122 -13.01 -4.44 3.47
C LEU A 122 -12.41 -4.39 2.05
N VAL A 123 -12.72 -3.37 1.27
CA VAL A 123 -12.13 -3.16 -0.06
C VAL A 123 -10.61 -2.95 0.04
N GLY A 124 -10.17 -2.07 0.96
CA GLY A 124 -8.74 -1.82 1.17
C GLY A 124 -7.97 -3.07 1.62
N LEU A 125 -8.62 -3.91 2.45
CA LEU A 125 -8.05 -5.19 2.86
C LEU A 125 -7.88 -6.17 1.70
N LEU A 126 -8.88 -6.25 0.83
CA LEU A 126 -8.83 -7.14 -0.32
C LEU A 126 -7.69 -6.76 -1.26
N SER A 127 -7.53 -5.47 -1.57
CA SER A 127 -6.41 -4.98 -2.38
C SER A 127 -5.06 -5.31 -1.76
N SER A 128 -4.90 -5.07 -0.46
CA SER A 128 -3.67 -5.40 0.28
C SER A 128 -3.37 -6.90 0.27
N ALA A 129 -4.39 -7.74 0.40
CA ALA A 129 -4.26 -9.20 0.37
C ALA A 129 -3.83 -9.72 -1.01
N ILE A 130 -4.40 -9.17 -2.09
CA ILE A 130 -4.01 -9.54 -3.46
C ILE A 130 -2.53 -9.23 -3.68
N ILE A 131 -2.07 -8.05 -3.27
CA ILE A 131 -0.67 -7.64 -3.41
C ILE A 131 0.25 -8.55 -2.59
N ALA A 132 -0.08 -8.80 -1.33
CA ALA A 132 0.70 -9.70 -0.47
C ALA A 132 0.76 -11.12 -1.05
N PHE A 133 -0.36 -11.62 -1.58
CA PHE A 133 -0.41 -12.93 -2.22
C PHE A 133 0.44 -12.95 -3.50
N SER A 134 0.38 -11.91 -4.34
CA SER A 134 1.17 -11.83 -5.57
C SER A 134 2.68 -11.77 -5.31
N LEU A 135 3.12 -11.13 -4.24
CA LEU A 135 4.54 -11.00 -3.90
C LEU A 135 5.10 -12.22 -3.18
N LEU A 136 4.32 -12.77 -2.24
CA LEU A 136 4.84 -13.68 -1.21
C LEU A 136 4.04 -14.98 -1.10
N SER A 137 2.93 -15.12 -1.84
CA SER A 137 1.97 -16.23 -1.69
C SER A 137 1.43 -16.41 -0.26
N ILE A 138 1.50 -15.36 0.56
CA ILE A 138 0.92 -15.30 1.91
C ILE A 138 -0.46 -14.65 1.88
N MET A 139 -1.24 -14.79 2.97
CA MET A 139 -2.53 -14.11 3.16
C MET A 139 -3.46 -14.23 1.95
N THR A 140 -4.08 -15.40 1.77
CA THR A 140 -5.06 -15.55 0.70
C THR A 140 -6.18 -14.50 0.83
N PRO A 141 -6.66 -13.91 -0.28
CA PRO A 141 -7.73 -12.91 -0.26
C PRO A 141 -8.96 -13.35 0.57
N LYS A 142 -9.28 -14.64 0.51
CA LYS A 142 -10.37 -15.24 1.30
C LYS A 142 -10.13 -15.18 2.81
N LEU A 143 -8.92 -15.53 3.27
CA LEU A 143 -8.58 -15.49 4.69
C LEU A 143 -8.67 -14.06 5.23
N VAL A 144 -8.09 -13.11 4.47
CA VAL A 144 -8.10 -11.70 4.83
C VAL A 144 -9.51 -11.14 4.90
N TRP A 145 -10.35 -11.47 3.92
CA TRP A 145 -11.76 -11.11 3.92
C TRP A 145 -12.49 -11.65 5.15
N CYS A 146 -12.27 -12.91 5.53
CA CYS A 146 -12.88 -13.48 6.73
C CYS A 146 -12.43 -12.76 8.01
N MET A 147 -11.14 -12.44 8.14
CA MET A 147 -10.61 -11.71 9.30
C MET A 147 -11.14 -10.28 9.38
N GLY A 148 -11.14 -9.55 8.26
CA GLY A 148 -11.74 -8.22 8.16
C GLY A 148 -13.25 -8.23 8.42
N GLY A 149 -13.94 -9.25 7.91
CA GLY A 149 -15.36 -9.48 8.17
C GLY A 149 -15.66 -9.63 9.66
N GLN A 150 -14.80 -10.30 10.44
CA GLN A 150 -14.99 -10.38 11.89
C GLN A 150 -14.86 -9.02 12.57
N VAL A 151 -13.91 -8.17 12.16
CA VAL A 151 -13.78 -6.79 12.67
C VAL A 151 -15.05 -6.00 12.36
N SER A 152 -15.52 -6.05 11.11
CA SER A 152 -16.74 -5.37 10.66
C SER A 152 -17.98 -5.85 11.41
N LEU A 153 -18.13 -7.16 11.62
CA LEU A 153 -19.25 -7.71 12.38
C LEU A 153 -19.19 -7.33 13.86
N ALA A 154 -18.00 -7.31 14.47
CA ALA A 154 -17.82 -6.89 15.85
C ALA A 154 -18.21 -5.42 16.05
N GLY A 155 -17.83 -4.53 15.12
CA GLY A 155 -18.24 -3.13 15.19
C GLY A 155 -19.73 -2.94 14.91
N GLN A 156 -20.32 -3.73 14.02
CA GLN A 156 -21.77 -3.72 13.78
C GLN A 156 -22.55 -4.14 15.03
N ALA A 157 -22.01 -5.06 15.83
CA ALA A 157 -22.60 -5.45 17.11
C ALA A 157 -22.61 -4.28 18.10
N VAL A 158 -21.53 -3.49 18.16
CA VAL A 158 -21.46 -2.28 18.99
C VAL A 158 -22.49 -1.24 18.54
N VAL A 159 -22.55 -0.97 17.22
CA VAL A 159 -23.53 -0.07 16.60
C VAL A 159 -24.96 -0.48 16.97
N SER A 160 -25.27 -1.77 16.83
CA SER A 160 -26.59 -2.32 17.12
C SER A 160 -26.94 -2.23 18.61
N ALA A 161 -25.99 -2.57 19.51
CA ALA A 161 -26.17 -2.49 20.95
C ALA A 161 -26.47 -1.04 21.39
N ARG A 162 -25.73 -0.06 20.86
CA ARG A 162 -25.98 1.36 21.13
C ARG A 162 -27.33 1.83 20.60
N ARG A 163 -27.66 1.51 19.34
CA ARG A 163 -28.94 1.92 18.71
C ARG A 163 -30.15 1.42 19.49
N THR A 164 -30.07 0.19 19.99
CA THR A 164 -31.17 -0.45 20.73
C THR A 164 -31.24 -0.06 22.21
N GLY A 165 -30.28 0.73 22.71
CA GLY A 165 -30.21 1.07 24.13
C GLY A 165 -29.94 -0.17 25.00
N ALA A 166 -29.10 -1.09 24.51
CA ALA A 166 -28.73 -2.30 25.23
C ALA A 166 -28.17 -2.00 26.63
N SER A 167 -28.19 -3.01 27.50
CA SER A 167 -27.62 -2.90 28.84
C SER A 167 -26.14 -2.50 28.78
N SER A 168 -25.67 -1.77 29.78
CA SER A 168 -24.27 -1.35 29.89
C SER A 168 -23.31 -2.55 29.84
N GLN A 169 -23.71 -3.69 30.40
CA GLN A 169 -22.95 -4.95 30.34
C GLN A 169 -22.81 -5.48 28.92
N LEU A 170 -23.91 -5.50 28.13
CA LEU A 170 -23.87 -5.99 26.75
C LEU A 170 -23.06 -5.05 25.84
N LEU A 171 -23.21 -3.74 26.03
CA LEU A 171 -22.44 -2.74 25.31
C LEU A 171 -20.94 -2.86 25.63
N SER A 172 -20.58 -3.03 26.90
CA SER A 172 -19.18 -3.26 27.32
C SER A 172 -18.63 -4.51 26.66
N ALA A 173 -19.35 -5.64 26.73
CA ALA A 173 -18.89 -6.89 26.14
C ALA A 173 -18.71 -6.80 24.61
N ALA A 174 -19.60 -6.09 23.91
CA ALA A 174 -19.47 -5.85 22.46
C ALA A 174 -18.24 -4.97 22.15
N SER A 175 -18.00 -3.91 22.92
CA SER A 175 -16.80 -3.07 22.78
C SER A 175 -15.52 -3.84 23.05
N ASP A 176 -15.48 -4.64 24.12
CA ASP A 176 -14.31 -5.46 24.48
C ASP A 176 -13.99 -6.48 23.38
N HIS A 177 -15.04 -7.08 22.78
CA HIS A 177 -14.88 -7.99 21.65
C HIS A 177 -14.34 -7.27 20.40
N LEU A 178 -14.87 -6.10 20.06
CA LEU A 178 -14.35 -5.28 18.96
C LEU A 178 -12.86 -4.97 19.17
N ASP A 179 -12.48 -4.51 20.37
CA ASP A 179 -11.07 -4.18 20.65
C ASP A 179 -10.16 -5.41 20.59
N LEU A 180 -10.65 -6.59 20.97
CA LEU A 180 -9.90 -7.85 20.84
C LEU A 180 -9.66 -8.21 19.37
N VAL A 181 -10.71 -8.24 18.54
CA VAL A 181 -10.60 -8.61 17.12
C VAL A 181 -9.77 -7.56 16.36
N LYS A 182 -9.92 -6.28 16.71
CA LYS A 182 -9.10 -5.18 16.17
C LYS A 182 -7.62 -5.36 16.47
N ARG A 183 -7.26 -5.72 17.71
CA ARG A 183 -5.86 -5.98 18.09
C ARG A 183 -5.28 -7.14 17.27
N HIS A 184 -6.01 -8.25 17.18
CA HIS A 184 -5.57 -9.40 16.37
C HIS A 184 -5.38 -9.05 14.89
N TRP A 185 -6.30 -8.26 14.32
CA TRP A 185 -6.16 -7.76 12.96
C TRP A 185 -4.92 -6.86 12.80
N THR A 186 -4.72 -5.91 13.73
CA THR A 186 -3.59 -4.98 13.72
C THR A 186 -2.26 -5.73 13.69
N ASP A 187 -2.08 -6.70 14.60
CA ASP A 187 -0.86 -7.50 14.66
C ASP A 187 -0.64 -8.29 13.34
N CYS A 188 -1.71 -8.81 12.73
CA CYS A 188 -1.62 -9.52 11.46
C CYS A 188 -1.20 -8.57 10.32
N ALA A 189 -1.83 -7.40 10.22
CA ALA A 189 -1.54 -6.39 9.22
C ALA A 189 -0.09 -5.89 9.32
N GLU A 190 0.42 -5.66 10.54
CA GLU A 190 1.81 -5.24 10.76
C GLU A 190 2.82 -6.32 10.36
N ARG A 191 2.58 -7.59 10.76
CA ARG A 191 3.46 -8.70 10.33
C ARG A 191 3.50 -8.83 8.82
N THR A 192 2.36 -8.72 8.15
CA THR A 192 2.30 -8.79 6.69
C THR A 192 3.00 -7.61 6.04
N ARG A 193 2.85 -6.39 6.57
CA ARG A 193 3.62 -5.24 6.09
C ARG A 193 5.11 -5.51 6.17
N ASN A 194 5.61 -6.04 7.28
CA ASN A 194 7.03 -6.32 7.45
C ASN A 194 7.57 -7.33 6.43
N LEU A 195 6.78 -8.37 6.13
CA LEU A 195 7.13 -9.37 5.11
C LEU A 195 7.08 -8.77 3.70
N VAL A 196 6.07 -7.97 3.39
CA VAL A 196 5.96 -7.25 2.11
C VAL A 196 7.14 -6.29 1.92
N ASP A 197 7.54 -5.58 2.97
CA ASP A 197 8.70 -4.69 2.94
C ASP A 197 10.01 -5.44 2.68
N GLU A 198 10.16 -6.67 3.19
CA GLU A 198 11.32 -7.54 2.90
C GLU A 198 11.33 -8.07 1.46
N ALA A 199 10.15 -8.22 0.84
CA ALA A 199 10.01 -8.76 -0.50
C ALA A 199 10.25 -7.71 -1.61
N VAL A 200 10.17 -6.43 -1.26
CA VAL A 200 10.20 -5.33 -2.21
C VAL A 200 11.56 -4.65 -2.18
N ASP A 201 12.08 -4.27 -3.35
CA ASP A 201 13.30 -3.46 -3.46
C ASP A 201 13.11 -2.10 -2.77
N ALA A 202 13.92 -1.84 -1.74
CA ALA A 202 13.81 -0.64 -0.92
C ALA A 202 13.97 0.65 -1.73
N ASN A 203 14.90 0.66 -2.71
CA ASN A 203 15.15 1.83 -3.55
C ASN A 203 13.93 2.13 -4.46
N ALA A 204 13.40 1.11 -5.13
CA ALA A 204 12.19 1.23 -5.93
C ALA A 204 10.99 1.67 -5.07
N PHE A 205 10.85 1.14 -3.85
CA PHE A 205 9.79 1.55 -2.94
C PHE A 205 9.91 3.03 -2.54
N ILE A 206 11.11 3.49 -2.18
CA ILE A 206 11.35 4.89 -1.82
C ILE A 206 11.04 5.82 -3.01
N LYS A 207 11.45 5.46 -4.23
CA LYS A 207 11.10 6.21 -5.45
C LYS A 207 9.59 6.23 -5.71
N ALA A 208 8.91 5.11 -5.50
CA ALA A 208 7.46 5.06 -5.63
C ALA A 208 6.76 5.97 -4.60
N GLN A 209 7.25 6.00 -3.36
CA GLN A 209 6.75 6.91 -2.33
C GLN A 209 7.01 8.38 -2.67
N GLU A 210 8.19 8.71 -3.18
CA GLU A 210 8.53 10.06 -3.66
C GLU A 210 7.55 10.53 -4.75
N SER A 211 7.32 9.71 -5.78
CA SER A 211 6.35 10.01 -6.84
C SER A 211 4.95 10.28 -6.29
N ARG A 212 4.52 9.53 -5.28
CA ARG A 212 3.22 9.75 -4.63
C ARG A 212 3.19 10.98 -3.73
N ILE A 213 4.28 11.31 -3.04
CA ILE A 213 4.41 12.56 -2.26
C ILE A 213 4.27 13.78 -3.17
N LEU A 214 4.88 13.74 -4.36
CA LEU A 214 4.74 14.81 -5.36
C LEU A 214 3.28 14.96 -5.80
N GLN A 215 2.59 13.85 -6.12
CA GLN A 215 1.17 13.88 -6.48
C GLN A 215 0.27 14.38 -5.33
N ASP A 216 0.56 13.98 -4.09
CA ASP A 216 -0.20 14.46 -2.93
C ASP A 216 0.10 15.95 -2.67
N THR A 217 1.28 16.46 -3.04
CA THR A 217 1.64 17.89 -2.99
C THR A 217 0.85 18.69 -4.02
N GLU A 218 0.84 18.25 -5.29
CA GLU A 218 0.02 18.86 -6.36
C GLU A 218 -1.46 18.89 -5.97
N ARG A 219 -2.00 17.76 -5.47
CA ARG A 219 -3.38 17.69 -4.97
C ARG A 219 -3.63 18.66 -3.83
N THR A 220 -2.65 18.87 -2.95
CA THR A 220 -2.76 19.82 -1.84
C THR A 220 -2.86 21.24 -2.38
N GLU A 221 -2.01 21.63 -3.34
CA GLU A 221 -2.02 22.95 -3.98
C GLU A 221 -3.36 23.21 -4.69
N ASP A 222 -3.83 22.26 -5.50
CA ASP A 222 -5.13 22.34 -6.18
C ASP A 222 -6.28 22.49 -5.17
N SER A 223 -6.20 21.79 -4.04
CA SER A 223 -7.24 21.84 -3.00
C SER A 223 -7.24 23.16 -2.21
N VAL A 224 -6.08 23.79 -2.06
CA VAL A 224 -5.95 25.12 -1.47
C VAL A 224 -6.63 26.15 -2.37
N ASP A 225 -6.36 26.09 -3.68
CA ASP A 225 -6.97 26.98 -4.67
C ASP A 225 -8.50 26.81 -4.72
N GLN A 226 -8.97 25.57 -4.62
CA GLN A 226 -10.39 25.23 -4.56
C GLN A 226 -11.04 25.49 -3.19
N ARG A 227 -10.27 25.91 -2.17
CA ARG A 227 -10.72 26.13 -0.79
C ARG A 227 -11.42 24.91 -0.18
N CYS A 228 -10.88 23.73 -0.43
CA CYS A 228 -11.38 22.46 0.09
C CYS A 228 -10.51 21.98 1.27
N PRO A 229 -10.78 22.44 2.52
CA PRO A 229 -9.91 22.16 3.67
C PRO A 229 -9.82 20.68 4.02
N THR A 230 -10.86 19.89 3.75
CA THR A 230 -10.87 18.45 3.98
C THR A 230 -9.86 17.73 3.10
N THR A 231 -9.81 18.05 1.81
CA THR A 231 -8.83 17.44 0.89
C THR A 231 -7.41 17.89 1.19
N VAL A 232 -7.20 19.12 1.66
CA VAL A 232 -5.88 19.59 2.15
C VAL A 232 -5.42 18.75 3.34
N VAL A 233 -6.27 18.53 4.34
CA VAL A 233 -5.92 17.71 5.52
C VAL A 233 -5.63 16.27 5.11
N ASN A 234 -6.45 15.68 4.24
CA ASN A 234 -6.24 14.31 3.78
C ASN A 234 -4.92 14.15 3.01
N SER A 235 -4.64 15.07 2.08
CA SER A 235 -3.43 14.99 1.24
C SER A 235 -2.15 15.24 2.04
N THR A 236 -2.17 16.19 2.97
CA THR A 236 -1.05 16.43 3.89
C THR A 236 -0.82 15.27 4.87
N THR A 237 -1.91 14.63 5.34
CA THR A 237 -1.82 13.40 6.15
C THR A 237 -1.18 12.27 5.35
N SER A 238 -1.56 12.08 4.09
CA SER A 238 -0.94 11.11 3.19
C SER A 238 0.55 11.37 3.02
N ILE A 239 0.98 12.61 2.78
CA ILE A 239 2.40 12.98 2.69
C ILE A 239 3.15 12.56 3.95
N ALA A 240 2.60 12.86 5.14
CA ALA A 240 3.23 12.50 6.41
C ALA A 240 3.34 10.98 6.58
N LEU A 241 2.31 10.22 6.23
CA LEU A 241 2.32 8.76 6.31
C LEU A 241 3.35 8.15 5.34
N ARG A 242 3.42 8.66 4.11
CA ARG A 242 4.40 8.23 3.10
C ARG A 242 5.83 8.52 3.54
N ALA A 243 6.10 9.71 4.07
CA ALA A 243 7.40 10.06 4.64
C ALA A 243 7.78 9.12 5.81
N ASN A 244 6.84 8.80 6.69
CA ASN A 244 7.06 7.84 7.77
C ASN A 244 7.39 6.43 7.26
N ARG A 245 6.77 6.00 6.15
CA ARG A 245 7.09 4.71 5.52
C ARG A 245 8.49 4.68 4.91
N VAL A 246 8.91 5.77 4.26
CA VAL A 246 10.30 5.93 3.79
C VAL A 246 11.28 5.81 4.96
N LEU A 247 11.00 6.46 6.09
CA LEU A 247 11.82 6.36 7.30
C LEU A 247 11.90 4.92 7.82
N GLN A 248 10.76 4.22 7.91
CA GLN A 248 10.71 2.84 8.40
C GLN A 248 11.55 1.89 7.53
N VAL A 249 11.41 1.97 6.21
CA VAL A 249 12.18 1.13 5.28
C VAL A 249 13.67 1.48 5.33
N ALA A 250 14.03 2.77 5.36
CA ALA A 250 15.43 3.20 5.44
C ALA A 250 16.11 2.72 6.73
N ILE A 251 15.43 2.79 7.87
CA ILE A 251 15.96 2.29 9.15
C ILE A 251 16.16 0.78 9.09
N LYS A 252 15.17 0.03 8.60
CA LYS A 252 15.27 -1.42 8.43
C LYS A 252 16.44 -1.82 7.52
N GLU A 253 16.67 -1.05 6.45
CA GLU A 253 17.81 -1.27 5.56
C GLU A 253 19.16 -1.05 6.25
N THR A 254 19.26 -0.05 7.15
CA THR A 254 20.47 0.14 7.96
C THR A 254 20.68 -0.96 8.99
N GLU A 255 19.60 -1.52 9.56
CA GLU A 255 19.68 -2.65 10.51
C GLU A 255 20.18 -3.94 9.83
N ASN A 256 19.94 -4.07 8.53
CA ASN A 256 20.35 -5.22 7.72
C ASN A 256 21.74 -5.07 7.07
N SER A 257 22.40 -3.91 7.20
CA SER A 257 23.66 -3.62 6.52
C SER A 257 24.85 -3.63 7.48
N GLU A 258 25.93 -4.28 7.06
CA GLU A 258 27.21 -4.31 7.78
C GLU A 258 28.17 -3.15 7.36
N ASP A 259 27.82 -2.39 6.32
CA ASP A 259 28.65 -1.27 5.83
C ASP A 259 28.40 0.00 6.66
N ALA A 260 29.35 0.31 7.54
CA ALA A 260 29.29 1.48 8.41
C ALA A 260 29.16 2.82 7.65
N VAL A 261 29.82 2.97 6.49
CA VAL A 261 29.76 4.22 5.70
C VAL A 261 28.38 4.39 5.08
N TYR A 262 27.80 3.29 4.58
CA TYR A 262 26.42 3.28 4.10
C TYR A 262 25.44 3.62 5.23
N VAL A 263 25.55 2.94 6.38
CA VAL A 263 24.68 3.14 7.54
C VAL A 263 24.72 4.58 8.04
N ASP A 264 25.90 5.17 8.17
CA ASP A 264 26.06 6.56 8.62
C ASP A 264 25.38 7.54 7.66
N ARG A 265 25.55 7.36 6.34
CA ARG A 265 24.94 8.23 5.32
C ARG A 265 23.42 8.13 5.31
N VAL A 266 22.87 6.93 5.43
CA VAL A 266 21.41 6.74 5.49
C VAL A 266 20.84 7.31 6.78
N ASN A 267 21.51 7.10 7.92
CA ASN A 267 21.11 7.68 9.20
C ASN A 267 21.12 9.22 9.17
N GLU A 268 22.14 9.83 8.55
CA GLU A 268 22.16 11.28 8.36
C GLU A 268 20.94 11.76 7.54
N ALA A 269 20.62 11.08 6.44
CA ALA A 269 19.45 11.40 5.62
C ALA A 269 18.13 11.23 6.40
N VAL A 270 18.01 10.15 7.19
CA VAL A 270 16.88 9.91 8.10
C VAL A 270 16.72 11.03 9.12
N GLN A 271 17.81 11.49 9.73
CA GLN A 271 17.76 12.61 10.69
C GLN A 271 17.35 13.92 10.01
N ARG A 272 17.82 14.20 8.79
CA ARG A 272 17.40 15.37 8.00
C ARG A 272 15.91 15.32 7.65
N LEU A 273 15.40 14.15 7.27
CA LEU A 273 13.98 13.98 6.95
C LEU A 273 13.10 14.14 8.20
N ARG A 274 13.53 13.59 9.36
CA ARG A 274 12.84 13.80 10.65
C ARG A 274 12.85 15.25 11.12
N SER A 275 13.95 15.95 10.87
CA SER A 275 14.13 17.36 11.27
C SER A 275 13.40 18.35 10.34
N SER A 276 13.14 17.94 9.10
CA SER A 276 12.29 18.70 8.19
C SER A 276 10.89 18.80 8.80
N LYS A 277 10.35 20.02 8.86
CA LYS A 277 9.07 20.37 9.51
C LYS A 277 7.82 19.68 8.91
N CYS A 278 7.95 18.59 8.16
CA CYS A 278 6.85 17.74 7.73
C CYS A 278 6.14 17.04 8.90
N PHE A 279 6.74 17.01 10.10
CA PHE A 279 6.09 16.67 11.37
C PHE A 279 5.26 17.85 11.92
N ILE A 280 4.36 18.44 11.11
CA ILE A 280 3.27 19.25 11.68
C ILE A 280 2.26 18.25 12.25
N ALA A 281 2.47 17.93 13.52
CA ALA A 281 1.59 17.26 14.47
C ALA A 281 0.88 15.97 13.99
N PRO A 282 1.38 14.77 14.33
CA PRO A 282 0.48 13.64 14.46
C PRO A 282 -0.49 13.95 15.61
N CYS A 283 -1.79 13.89 15.32
CA CYS A 283 -2.78 13.69 16.35
C CYS A 283 -2.29 12.54 17.26
N PRO A 284 -2.20 12.70 18.59
CA PRO A 284 -1.58 11.71 19.51
C PRO A 284 -2.17 10.29 19.45
N CYS A 285 -3.32 10.12 18.79
CA CYS A 285 -3.97 8.85 18.53
C CYS A 285 -3.36 8.02 17.37
N LEU A 286 -2.42 8.56 16.59
CA LEU A 286 -1.86 7.86 15.42
C LEU A 286 -0.54 7.12 15.66
N PHE A 287 0.20 7.43 16.73
CA PHE A 287 1.47 6.78 17.05
C PHE A 287 1.52 6.35 18.53
N PRO A 288 1.42 5.05 18.87
CA PRO A 288 1.87 4.60 20.18
C PRO A 288 3.40 4.77 20.24
N PRO A 289 3.97 5.14 21.41
CA PRO A 289 5.41 5.20 21.58
C PRO A 289 5.98 3.79 21.47
N ALA A 290 6.55 3.45 20.31
CA ALA A 290 7.43 2.30 20.21
C ALA A 290 8.70 2.61 21.02
N ILE A 291 8.78 1.95 22.15
CA ILE A 291 9.94 1.67 23.01
C ILE A 291 11.27 2.00 22.33
N VAL A 292 11.82 3.17 22.64
CA VAL A 292 13.26 3.40 22.60
C VAL A 292 13.71 3.60 24.03
N SER A 293 13.94 2.48 24.71
CA SER A 293 14.71 2.46 25.96
C SER A 293 16.17 2.73 25.61
N TYR A 294 16.55 3.99 25.41
CA TYR A 294 17.96 4.36 25.45
C TYR A 294 18.45 4.18 26.88
N SER A 295 19.17 3.08 27.10
CA SER A 295 20.03 2.87 28.26
C SER A 295 21.08 3.98 28.26
N ALA A 296 20.81 5.06 28.98
CA ALA A 296 21.84 6.00 29.42
C ALA A 296 22.76 5.26 30.40
N ARG A 297 23.87 4.71 29.90
CA ARG A 297 25.08 4.50 30.69
C ARG A 297 25.95 5.74 30.53
N ASP A 298 25.75 6.70 31.42
CA ASP A 298 26.80 7.60 31.88
C ASP A 298 26.94 7.28 33.38
N GLY A 299 28.08 6.90 33.93
CA GLY A 299 29.41 7.38 33.60
C GLY A 299 29.86 8.49 34.54
N VAL A 300 29.55 8.40 35.84
CA VAL A 300 30.29 8.98 36.97
C VAL A 300 30.21 8.02 38.15
#